data_AF-A0A963ERY0-F1
#
_entry.id   AF-A0A963ERY0-F1
#
_cell.length_a   1.000
_cell.length_b   1.000
_cell.length_c   1.000
_cell.angle_alpha   90.00
_cell.angle_beta   90.00
_cell.angle_gamma   90.00
#
_symmetry.space_group_name_H-M   'P 1'
#
loop_
_entity.id
_entity.type
_entity.pdbx_description
1 polymer ?
#
loop_
_entity_poly.entity_id
_entity_poly.type
_entity_poly.pdbx_seq_one_letter_code
_entity_poly.pdbx_strand_id
1 'polypeptide(L)' 'SYPNIFFQLRAQQLGEFVAAIETLGSEQDYAGLLQRYGVRRTDPRFWQLSDSLHQQYRDIAPVEAGLFDLNRYENR' A
#
# COMPACT_ATOMS: atom_id res chain seq x y z
N SER A 1 7.17 -3.03 -12.04
CA SER A 1 7.38 -2.43 -10.70
C SER A 1 7.02 -3.46 -9.62
N TYR A 2 7.65 -3.41 -8.44
CA TYR A 2 7.48 -4.38 -7.34
C TYR A 2 6.88 -3.70 -6.10
N PRO A 3 5.55 -3.54 -6.00
CA PRO A 3 4.95 -2.96 -4.80
C PRO A 3 5.05 -3.94 -3.63
N ASN A 4 5.51 -3.44 -2.48
CA ASN A 4 5.61 -4.23 -1.24
C ASN A 4 4.24 -4.33 -0.54
N ILE A 5 3.60 -3.19 -0.29
CA ILE A 5 2.29 -3.09 0.35
C ILE A 5 1.57 -1.81 -0.08
N PHE A 6 0.24 -1.87 -0.15
CA PHE A 6 -0.64 -0.74 -0.36
C PHE A 6 -1.21 -0.26 0.97
N PHE A 7 -1.33 1.05 1.11
CA PHE A 7 -1.99 1.70 2.24
C PHE A 7 -3.23 2.44 1.75
N GLN A 8 -4.31 2.38 2.52
CA GLN A 8 -5.52 3.14 2.28
C GLN A 8 -5.95 3.85 3.57
N LEU A 9 -6.09 5.16 3.48
CA LEU A 9 -6.42 6.03 4.61
C LEU A 9 -7.21 7.25 4.12
N ARG A 10 -7.96 7.89 5.02
CA ARG A 10 -8.59 9.19 4.73
C ARG A 10 -7.55 10.30 4.83
N ALA A 11 -7.70 11.36 4.06
CA ALA A 11 -6.77 12.49 4.05
C ALA A 11 -6.55 13.10 5.45
N GLN A 12 -7.58 13.14 6.29
CA GLN A 12 -7.49 13.66 7.66
C GLN A 12 -6.60 12.80 8.57
N GLN A 13 -6.36 11.54 8.20
CA GLN A 13 -5.52 10.60 8.95
C GLN A 13 -4.06 10.66 8.53
N LEU A 14 -3.68 11.49 7.55
CA LEU A 14 -2.32 11.54 7.03
C LEU A 14 -1.30 11.88 8.13
N GLY A 15 -1.62 12.83 9.02
CA GLY A 15 -0.75 13.17 10.15
C GLY A 15 -0.52 12.00 11.11
N GLU A 16 -1.59 11.28 11.46
CA GLU A 16 -1.49 10.08 12.31
C GLU A 16 -0.70 8.96 11.63
N PHE A 17 -0.87 8.79 10.31
CA PHE A 17 -0.16 7.78 9.53
C PHE A 17 1.34 8.06 9.46
N VAL A 18 1.73 9.31 9.19
CA VAL A 18 3.14 9.72 9.19
C VAL A 18 3.75 9.52 10.58
N ALA A 19 3.08 9.98 11.63
CA ALA A 19 3.56 9.79 13.01
C ALA A 19 3.73 8.31 13.35
N ALA A 20 2.78 7.45 12.96
CA ALA A 20 2.86 6.01 13.19
C ALA A 20 4.07 5.38 12.48
N ILE A 21 4.40 5.83 11.25
CA ILE A 21 5.61 5.40 10.52
C ILE A 21 6.88 5.87 11.22
N GLU A 22 6.94 7.14 11.64
CA GLU A 22 8.11 7.73 12.31
C GLU A 22 8.44 7.03 13.63
N THR A 23 7.44 6.46 14.29
CA THR A 23 7.60 5.77 15.58
C THR A 23 7.79 4.25 15.47
N LEU A 24 7.89 3.68 14.26
CA LEU A 24 8.10 2.25 14.09
C LEU A 24 9.43 1.81 14.73
N GLY A 25 9.37 0.95 15.75
CA GLY A 25 10.55 0.39 16.41
C GLY A 25 10.56 -1.14 16.49
N SER A 26 9.42 -1.78 16.19
CA SER A 26 9.24 -3.23 16.31
C SER A 26 8.32 -3.81 15.25
N GLU A 27 8.38 -5.14 15.09
CA GLU A 27 7.43 -5.90 14.27
C GLU A 27 5.98 -5.73 14.75
N GLN A 28 5.77 -5.51 16.05
CA GLN A 28 4.45 -5.28 16.61
C GLN A 28 3.89 -3.92 16.19
N ASP A 29 4.73 -2.88 16.14
CA ASP A 29 4.33 -1.55 15.64
C ASP A 29 3.98 -1.63 14.15
N TYR A 30 4.79 -2.36 13.38
CA TYR A 30 4.54 -2.58 11.96
C TYR A 30 3.22 -3.32 11.72
N ALA A 31 2.97 -4.41 12.46
CA ALA A 31 1.71 -5.14 12.40
C ALA A 31 0.51 -4.25 12.73
N GLY A 32 0.64 -3.36 13.71
CA GLY A 32 -0.38 -2.36 14.06
C GLY A 32 -0.64 -1.35 12.93
N LEU A 33 0.41 -0.86 12.29
CA LEU A 33 0.31 0.01 11.11
C LEU A 33 -0.44 -0.70 9.97
N LEU A 34 -0.05 -1.94 9.65
CA LEU A 34 -0.70 -2.74 8.62
C LEU A 34 -2.15 -3.06 8.94
N GLN A 35 -2.47 -3.34 10.21
CA GLN A 35 -3.84 -3.58 10.62
C GLN A 35 -4.73 -2.35 10.42
N ARG A 36 -4.19 -1.15 10.64
CA ARG A 36 -4.96 0.10 10.58
C ARG A 36 -5.07 0.68 9.18
N TYR A 37 -4.03 0.52 8.36
CA TYR A 37 -3.94 1.20 7.06
C TYR A 37 -3.59 0.28 5.89
N GLY A 38 -3.05 -0.91 6.14
CA GLY A 38 -2.60 -1.83 5.10
C GLY A 38 -3.77 -2.49 4.38
N VAL A 39 -3.63 -2.68 3.07
CA VAL A 39 -4.57 -3.45 2.24
C VAL A 39 -3.91 -4.78 1.90
N ARG A 40 -4.33 -5.85 2.58
CA ARG A 40 -3.81 -7.20 2.36
C ARG A 40 -4.35 -7.77 1.05
N ARG A 41 -3.68 -8.77 0.47
CA ARG A 41 -4.14 -9.42 -0.77
C ARG A 41 -5.49 -10.10 -0.60
N THR A 42 -5.80 -10.53 0.62
CA THR A 42 -7.08 -11.13 0.99
C THR A 42 -8.20 -10.11 1.22
N ASP A 43 -7.89 -8.81 1.23
CA ASP A 43 -8.90 -7.76 1.35
C ASP A 43 -9.75 -7.72 0.06
N PRO A 44 -11.09 -7.71 0.15
CA PRO A 44 -11.95 -7.67 -1.03
C PRO A 44 -11.73 -6.45 -1.93
N ARG A 45 -11.16 -5.35 -1.39
CA ARG A 45 -10.84 -4.13 -2.13
C ARG A 45 -9.53 -4.21 -2.90
N PHE A 46 -8.70 -5.23 -2.66
CA PHE A 46 -7.32 -5.30 -3.13
C PHE A 46 -7.20 -5.13 -4.65
N TRP A 47 -7.98 -5.90 -5.42
CA TRP A 47 -7.89 -5.86 -6.89
C TRP A 47 -8.31 -4.52 -7.45
N GLN A 48 -9.41 -3.96 -6.96
CA GLN A 48 -9.88 -2.64 -7.39
C GLN A 48 -8.84 -1.54 -7.11
N LEU A 49 -8.19 -1.58 -5.95
CA LEU A 49 -7.14 -0.63 -5.61
C LEU A 49 -5.89 -0.82 -6.49
N SER A 50 -5.43 -2.06 -6.66
CA SER A 50 -4.30 -2.39 -7.53
C SER A 50 -4.51 -1.88 -8.95
N ASP A 51 -5.70 -2.11 -9.52
CA ASP A 51 -6.03 -1.70 -10.88
C ASP A 51 -6.08 -0.18 -11.01
N SER A 52 -6.64 0.52 -10.01
CA SER A 52 -6.68 1.98 -9.97
C SER A 52 -5.28 2.60 -9.89
N LEU A 53 -4.41 2.06 -9.03
CA LEU A 53 -3.02 2.50 -8.93
C LEU A 53 -2.23 2.21 -10.21
N HIS A 54 -2.49 1.06 -10.85
CA HIS A 54 -1.84 0.69 -12.10
C HIS A 54 -2.27 1.59 -13.27
N GLN A 55 -3.56 1.95 -13.35
CA GLN A 55 -4.07 2.94 -14.30
C GLN A 55 -3.41 4.30 -14.10
N GLN A 56 -3.42 4.82 -12.87
CA GLN A 56 -2.76 6.09 -12.57
C GLN A 56 -1.27 6.06 -12.90
N TYR A 57 -0.57 4.95 -12.63
CA TYR A 57 0.84 4.83 -12.94
C TYR A 57 1.12 4.86 -14.44
N ARG A 58 0.23 4.27 -15.26
CA ARG A 58 0.28 4.40 -16.73
C ARG A 58 0.06 5.83 -17.21
N ASP A 59 -0.80 6.59 -16.54
CA ASP A 59 -1.09 7.97 -16.93
C ASP A 59 0.08 8.92 -16.60
N ILE A 60 0.74 8.73 -15.45
CA ILE A 60 1.82 9.62 -14.99
C ILE A 60 3.20 9.24 -15.52
N ALA A 61 3.44 7.95 -15.82
CA ALA A 61 4.74 7.42 -16.23
C ALA A 61 4.58 6.28 -17.26
N PRO A 62 4.05 6.57 -18.47
CA PRO A 62 3.63 5.54 -19.43
C PRO A 62 4.76 4.63 -19.92
N VAL A 63 6.00 5.09 -19.95
CA VAL A 63 7.17 4.29 -20.38
C VAL A 63 7.61 3.34 -19.27
N GLU A 64 7.57 3.79 -18.02
CA GLU A 64 8.04 3.07 -16.83
C GLU A 64 6.95 2.23 -16.16
N ALA A 65 5.69 2.42 -16.55
CA ALA A 65 4.53 1.87 -15.84
C ALA A 65 4.60 0.35 -15.66
N GLY A 66 5.03 -0.37 -16.70
CA GLY A 66 5.14 -1.83 -16.71
C GLY A 66 3.90 -2.52 -16.12
N LEU A 67 4.06 -3.73 -15.59
CA LEU A 67 3.05 -4.35 -14.71
C LEU A 67 3.55 -4.34 -13.26
N PHE A 68 2.62 -4.36 -12.31
CA PHE A 68 2.93 -4.69 -10.94
C PHE A 68 3.16 -6.19 -10.83
N ASP A 69 4.35 -6.59 -10.38
CA ASP A 69 4.61 -7.97 -9.99
C ASP A 69 4.10 -8.17 -8.56
N LEU A 70 2.86 -8.63 -8.45
CA LEU A 70 2.18 -8.87 -7.18
C LEU A 70 2.52 -10.23 -6.56
N ASN A 71 3.40 -11.03 -7.18
CA ASN A 71 3.81 -12.32 -6.61
C ASN A 71 4.70 -12.15 -5.37
N ARG A 72 5.29 -10.95 -5.19
CA ARG A 72 6.11 -10.57 -4.04
C ARG A 72 5.37 -9.68 -3.05
N TYR A 73 4.08 -9.47 -3.25
CA TYR A 73 3.27 -8.61 -2.41
C TYR A 73 3.18 -9.17 -0.98
N GLU A 74 3.35 -8.30 0.00
CA GLU A 74 3.39 -8.67 1.40
C GLU A 74 2.01 -9.09 1.92
N ASN A 75 1.93 -10.29 2.51
CA ASN A 75 0.67 -10.84 3.02
C ASN A 75 0.77 -11.27 4.49
N ARG A 76 1.77 -10.76 5.22
CA ARG A 76 1.97 -10.94 6.67
C ARG A 76 1.26 -9.85 7.45
#